data_AF-A0A9N9EH16-F1
#
_entry.id   AF-A0A9N9EH16-F1
#
_cell.length_a   1.000
_cell.length_b   1.000
_cell.length_c   1.000
_cell.angle_alpha   90.00
_cell.angle_beta   90.00
_cell.angle_gamma   90.00
#
_symmetry.space_group_name_H-M   'P 1'
#
loop_
_entity.id
_entity.type
_entity.pdbx_description
1 polymer ?
#
loop_
_entity_poly.entity_id
_entity_poly.type
_entity_poly.pdbx_seq_one_letter_code
_entity_poly.pdbx_strand_id
1 'polypeptide(L)'
;PVTVILDSGANCNIMGESIAKIVGLKIDRDKVPLLCNNTSDTEIYSPISEFNILGLIRAIEISIQSQDRKWEQVEVTDVFVTNEPELESVLILGQPWFQENAMKLDFPNKLSHYSMELIVRLS
;
A
#
# COMPACT_ATOMS: atom_id res chain seq x y z
N PRO A 1 -7.58 13.11 -0.59
CA PRO A 1 -7.05 12.30 -1.71
C PRO A 1 -5.90 11.47 -1.15
N VAL A 2 -5.90 10.15 -1.42
CA VAL A 2 -4.84 9.25 -0.95
C VAL A 2 -3.82 9.12 -2.08
N THR A 3 -2.54 9.27 -1.77
CA THR A 3 -1.48 8.95 -2.73
C THR A 3 -1.19 7.47 -2.65
N VAL A 4 -1.19 6.76 -3.78
CA VAL A 4 -0.81 5.35 -3.81
C VAL A 4 0.54 5.17 -4.49
N ILE A 5 1.42 4.43 -3.84
CA ILE A 5 2.73 4.04 -4.37
C ILE A 5 2.68 2.55 -4.66
N LEU A 6 3.03 2.18 -5.90
CA LEU A 6 3.22 0.79 -6.28
C LEU A 6 4.70 0.45 -6.13
N ASP A 7 5.05 -0.33 -5.11
CA ASP A 7 6.43 -0.70 -4.81
C ASP A 7 6.58 -2.22 -4.76
N SER A 8 6.94 -2.83 -5.89
CA SER A 8 7.21 -4.27 -5.97
C SER A 8 8.45 -4.71 -5.18
N GLY A 9 9.27 -3.78 -4.67
CA GLY A 9 10.38 -4.05 -3.76
C GLY A 9 9.97 -4.11 -2.29
N ALA A 10 8.83 -3.49 -1.92
CA ALA A 10 8.28 -3.59 -0.58
C ALA A 10 7.64 -4.98 -0.36
N ASN A 11 7.95 -5.63 0.75
CA ASN A 11 7.40 -6.96 1.09
C ASN A 11 6.01 -6.91 1.75
N CYS A 12 5.46 -5.72 1.96
CA CYS A 12 4.23 -5.51 2.71
C CYS A 12 3.42 -4.33 2.15
N ASN A 13 2.10 -4.35 2.38
CA ASN A 13 1.22 -3.21 2.11
C ASN A 13 1.22 -2.28 3.33
N ILE A 14 1.43 -0.98 3.13
CA ILE A 14 1.55 -0.01 4.23
C ILE A 14 0.60 1.16 4.01
N MET A 15 -0.07 1.61 5.06
CA MET A 15 -0.99 2.74 5.04
C MET A 15 -0.66 3.72 6.15
N GLY A 16 -0.68 5.02 5.84
CA GLY A 16 -0.67 6.07 6.85
C GLY A 16 -1.92 6.05 7.74
N GLU A 17 -1.73 6.22 9.05
CA GLU A 17 -2.81 6.21 10.05
C GLU A 17 -3.92 7.22 9.72
N SER A 18 -3.59 8.37 9.12
CA SER A 18 -4.58 9.39 8.77
C SER A 18 -5.57 8.89 7.71
N ILE A 19 -5.16 8.03 6.78
CA ILE A 19 -6.08 7.39 5.82
C ILE A 19 -7.11 6.55 6.58
N ALA A 20 -6.65 5.66 7.46
CA ALA A 20 -7.50 4.79 8.25
C ALA A 20 -8.50 5.59 9.10
N LYS A 21 -8.08 6.70 9.70
CA LYS A 21 -8.95 7.61 10.45
C LYS A 21 -9.98 8.31 9.55
N ILE A 22 -9.56 8.84 8.41
CA ILE A 22 -10.43 9.58 7.47
C ILE A 22 -11.59 8.69 7.00
N VAL A 23 -11.32 7.41 6.78
CA VAL A 23 -12.33 6.47 6.26
C VAL A 23 -12.92 5.55 7.32
N GLY A 24 -12.61 5.77 8.60
CA GLY A 24 -13.22 5.04 9.72
C GLY A 24 -12.82 3.56 9.79
N LEU A 25 -11.65 3.17 9.28
CA LEU A 25 -11.16 1.80 9.35
C LEU A 25 -10.69 1.46 10.77
N LYS A 26 -11.00 0.25 11.21
CA LYS A 26 -10.58 -0.27 12.51
C LYS A 26 -9.19 -0.91 12.40
N ILE A 27 -8.24 -0.37 13.15
CA ILE A 27 -6.87 -0.91 13.25
C ILE A 27 -6.83 -1.99 14.33
N ASP A 28 -6.42 -3.20 13.97
CA ASP A 28 -6.13 -4.30 14.90
C ASP A 28 -4.73 -4.07 15.51
N ARG A 29 -4.68 -3.50 16.72
CA ARG A 29 -3.42 -3.12 17.40
C ARG A 29 -2.74 -4.27 18.12
N ASP A 30 -3.44 -5.37 18.36
CA ASP A 30 -2.89 -6.56 19.02
C ASP A 30 -2.01 -7.38 18.06
N LYS A 31 -2.06 -7.05 16.77
CA LYS A 31 -1.25 -7.63 15.70
C LYS A 31 -0.28 -6.58 15.18
N VAL A 32 0.88 -6.48 15.83
CA VAL A 32 2.04 -5.77 15.28
C VAL A 32 3.05 -6.84 14.82
N PRO A 33 3.13 -7.14 13.52
CA PRO A 33 4.10 -8.12 13.05
C PRO A 33 5.50 -7.51 13.07
N LEU A 34 6.47 -8.31 13.52
CA LEU A 34 7.90 -7.96 13.60
C LEU A 34 8.59 -7.77 12.22
N LEU A 35 7.85 -7.88 11.11
CA LEU A 35 8.43 -8.10 9.78
C LEU A 35 7.67 -7.31 8.70
N CYS A 36 7.72 -5.99 8.77
CA CYS A 36 7.56 -5.11 7.61
C CYS A 36 8.89 -4.41 7.40
N ASN A 37 9.85 -5.16 6.86
CA ASN A 37 11.20 -4.66 6.63
C ASN A 37 11.45 -4.63 5.13
N ASN A 38 11.64 -3.45 4.56
CA ASN A 38 11.79 -3.27 3.12
C ASN A 38 13.22 -3.53 2.63
N THR A 39 13.94 -4.48 3.23
CA THR A 39 15.30 -4.84 2.81
C THR A 39 15.24 -5.59 1.48
N SER A 40 15.14 -4.85 0.37
CA SER A 40 15.61 -5.33 -0.92
C SER A 40 17.13 -5.34 -0.85
N ASP A 41 17.77 -6.47 -1.18
CA ASP A 41 19.24 -6.65 -1.22
C ASP A 41 19.96 -5.75 -2.27
N THR A 42 19.27 -4.78 -2.86
CA THR A 42 19.86 -3.74 -3.70
C THR A 42 19.99 -2.46 -2.90
N GLU A 43 21.23 -2.06 -2.63
CA GLU A 43 21.69 -0.86 -1.91
C GLU A 43 21.25 0.47 -2.57
N ILE A 44 19.94 0.66 -2.76
CA ILE A 44 19.35 1.98 -2.95
C ILE A 44 18.96 2.43 -1.56
N TYR A 45 19.72 3.37 -1.01
CA TYR A 45 19.47 4.12 0.21
C TYR A 45 17.96 4.17 0.55
N SER A 46 17.51 3.33 1.48
CA SER A 46 16.13 3.35 1.98
C SER A 46 16.18 3.39 3.50
N PRO A 47 15.96 4.56 4.14
CA PRO A 47 16.02 4.72 5.59
C PRO A 47 14.81 4.09 6.31
N ILE A 48 14.22 3.05 5.72
CA ILE A 48 12.91 2.49 6.06
C ILE A 48 13.04 1.27 7.01
N SER A 49 14.20 1.09 7.61
CA SER A 49 14.53 -0.09 8.42
C SER A 49 13.72 -0.26 9.72
N GLU A 50 12.72 0.57 10.02
CA GLU A 50 11.80 0.39 11.16
C GLU A 50 10.65 1.41 11.05
N PHE A 51 9.66 1.17 10.18
CA PHE A 51 8.41 1.93 10.29
C PHE A 51 7.74 1.63 11.63
N ASN A 52 7.29 2.66 12.35
CA ASN A 52 6.52 2.45 13.57
C ASN A 52 5.11 1.94 13.25
N ILE A 53 4.99 0.62 13.18
CA ILE A 53 3.72 -0.06 12.88
C ILE A 53 2.80 -0.02 14.11
N LEU A 54 1.63 0.60 13.93
CA LEU A 54 0.58 0.73 14.92
C LEU A 54 -0.36 -0.48 14.99
N GLY A 55 -0.44 -1.27 13.92
CA GLY A 55 -1.30 -2.44 13.83
C GLY A 55 -1.61 -2.84 12.39
N LEU A 56 -2.62 -3.70 12.23
CA LEU A 56 -2.99 -4.33 10.98
C LEU A 56 -4.46 -4.07 10.62
N ILE A 57 -4.73 -3.87 9.34
CA ILE A 57 -6.08 -3.94 8.76
C ILE A 57 -6.09 -5.16 7.85
N ARG A 58 -6.98 -6.12 8.12
CA ARG A 58 -6.94 -7.43 7.45
C ARG A 58 -7.30 -7.38 5.97
N ALA A 59 -8.26 -6.52 5.63
CA ALA A 59 -8.73 -6.35 4.27
C ALA A 59 -9.32 -4.96 4.12
N ILE A 60 -9.04 -4.33 2.98
CA ILE A 60 -9.72 -3.14 2.51
C ILE A 60 -10.09 -3.34 1.05
N GLU A 61 -11.20 -2.77 0.62
CA GLU A 61 -11.51 -2.63 -0.80
C GLU A 61 -11.05 -1.25 -1.28
N ILE A 62 -10.27 -1.23 -2.36
CA ILE A 62 -9.87 0.00 -3.01
C ILE A 62 -10.42 0.02 -4.44
N SER A 63 -10.89 1.18 -4.86
CA SER A 63 -11.20 1.41 -6.27
C SER A 63 -9.96 1.93 -7.00
N ILE A 64 -9.56 1.25 -8.07
CA ILE A 64 -8.45 1.63 -8.94
C ILE A 64 -9.02 1.99 -10.31
N GLN A 65 -8.52 3.08 -10.90
CA GLN A 65 -8.85 3.39 -12.28
C GLN A 65 -7.84 2.74 -13.22
N SER A 66 -8.31 1.84 -14.08
CA SER A 66 -7.53 1.23 -15.15
C SER A 66 -7.25 2.21 -16.29
N GLN A 67 -6.37 1.83 -17.22
CA GLN A 67 -6.02 2.65 -18.39
C GLN A 67 -7.23 2.99 -19.27
N ASP A 68 -8.23 2.11 -19.37
CA ASP A 68 -9.47 2.34 -20.10
C ASP A 68 -10.49 3.20 -19.32
N ARG A 69 -10.04 3.84 -18.23
CA ARG A 69 -10.81 4.72 -17.34
C ARG A 69 -11.94 4.04 -16.60
N LYS A 70 -11.98 2.71 -16.57
CA LYS A 70 -12.93 1.97 -15.75
C LYS A 70 -12.44 1.90 -14.31
N TRP A 71 -13.40 1.86 -13.40
CA TRP A 71 -13.12 1.65 -11.99
C TRP A 71 -13.23 0.17 -11.70
N GLU A 72 -12.16 -0.40 -11.17
CA GLU A 72 -12.10 -1.78 -10.71
C GLU A 72 -11.92 -1.77 -9.20
N GLN A 73 -12.77 -2.53 -8.51
CA GLN A 73 -12.59 -2.77 -7.08
C GLN A 73 -11.62 -3.92 -6.90
N VAL A 74 -10.60 -3.71 -6.08
CA VAL A 74 -9.64 -4.74 -5.71
C VAL A 74 -9.53 -4.79 -4.19
N GLU A 75 -9.44 -6.01 -3.67
CA GLU A 75 -9.15 -6.24 -2.27
C GLU A 75 -7.64 -6.08 -2.04
N VAL A 76 -7.28 -5.42 -0.94
CA VAL A 76 -5.92 -5.38 -0.43
C VAL A 76 -5.96 -6.01 0.96
N THR A 77 -5.30 -7.15 1.08
CA THR A 77 -5.18 -7.88 2.33
C THR A 77 -3.94 -7.43 3.11
N ASP A 78 -3.97 -7.68 4.41
CA ASP A 78 -2.85 -7.49 5.34
C ASP A 78 -2.14 -6.12 5.17
N VAL A 79 -2.89 -5.04 5.42
CA VAL A 79 -2.42 -3.67 5.33
C VAL A 79 -1.91 -3.18 6.69
N PHE A 80 -0.63 -2.93 6.78
CA PHE A 80 0.03 -2.45 7.97
C PHE A 80 -0.15 -0.95 8.11
N VAL A 81 -0.44 -0.48 9.33
CA VAL A 81 -0.68 0.94 9.57
C VAL A 81 0.52 1.57 10.27
N THR A 82 1.00 2.68 9.74
CA THR A 82 2.12 3.45 10.31
C THR A 82 1.69 4.88 10.64
N ASN A 83 2.35 5.51 11.61
CA ASN A 83 2.23 6.93 11.89
C ASN A 83 3.44 7.75 11.41
N GLU A 84 4.27 7.19 10.52
CA GLU A 84 5.35 7.98 9.92
C GLU A 84 4.81 9.23 9.21
N PRO A 85 5.33 10.43 9.51
CA PRO A 85 4.85 11.68 8.92
C PRO A 85 4.90 11.68 7.39
N GLU A 86 5.94 11.07 6.82
CA GLU A 86 6.19 10.99 5.38
C GLU A 86 5.13 10.15 4.65
N LEU A 87 4.44 9.27 5.38
CA LEU A 87 3.44 8.35 4.84
C LEU A 87 2.01 8.68 5.28
N GLU A 88 1.79 9.83 5.93
CA GLU A 88 0.52 10.18 6.57
C GLU A 88 -0.72 9.96 5.66
N SER A 89 -0.62 10.35 4.39
CA SER A 89 -1.68 10.19 3.38
C SER A 89 -1.26 9.28 2.22
N VAL A 90 -0.37 8.33 2.49
CA VAL A 90 0.18 7.39 1.51
C VAL A 90 -0.30 5.95 1.79
N LEU A 91 -0.70 5.25 0.73
CA LEU A 91 -0.88 3.81 0.69
C LEU A 91 0.20 3.20 -0.22
N ILE A 92 1.08 2.39 0.33
CA ILE A 92 2.08 1.62 -0.41
C ILE A 92 1.50 0.23 -0.65
N LEU A 93 1.41 -0.17 -1.92
CA LEU A 93 1.04 -1.52 -2.34
C LEU A 93 2.32 -2.29 -2.67
N GLY A 94 2.65 -3.26 -1.82
CA GLY A 94 3.85 -4.08 -1.89
C GLY A 94 3.64 -5.39 -2.66
N GLN A 95 4.65 -6.26 -2.60
CA GLN A 95 4.66 -7.58 -3.22
C GLN A 95 3.39 -8.42 -2.99
N PRO A 96 2.79 -8.48 -1.78
CA PRO A 96 1.56 -9.25 -1.58
C PRO A 96 0.45 -8.81 -2.53
N TRP A 97 0.26 -7.50 -2.70
CA TRP A 97 -0.73 -6.97 -3.62
C TRP A 97 -0.38 -7.27 -5.09
N PHE A 98 0.89 -7.14 -5.47
CA PHE A 98 1.34 -7.48 -6.83
C PHE A 98 1.11 -8.95 -7.17
N GLN A 99 1.38 -9.88 -6.25
CA GLN A 99 1.19 -11.31 -6.49
C GLN A 99 -0.27 -11.65 -6.83
N GLU A 100 -1.22 -10.96 -6.19
CA GLU A 100 -2.65 -11.21 -6.39
C GLU A 100 -3.26 -10.45 -7.57
N ASN A 101 -2.68 -9.30 -7.95
CA ASN A 101 -3.33 -8.33 -8.84
C ASN A 101 -2.53 -7.92 -10.09
N ALA A 102 -1.19 -8.07 -10.10
CA ALA A 102 -0.35 -7.57 -11.20
C ALA A 102 -0.61 -8.26 -12.55
N MET A 103 -1.10 -9.49 -12.55
CA MET A 103 -1.48 -10.19 -13.79
C MET A 103 -2.90 -9.87 -14.26
N LYS A 104 -3.74 -9.27 -13.39
CA LYS A 104 -5.15 -8.98 -13.68
C LYS A 104 -5.33 -7.56 -14.20
N LEU A 105 -4.54 -6.64 -13.67
CA LEU A 105 -4.54 -5.24 -14.06
C LEU A 105 -3.53 -5.06 -15.19
N ASP A 106 -4.00 -4.58 -16.34
CA ASP A 106 -3.16 -4.27 -17.50
C ASP A 106 -2.32 -3.01 -17.21
N PHE A 107 -1.26 -3.18 -16.40
CA PHE A 107 -0.28 -2.15 -16.15
C PHE A 107 0.64 -2.00 -17.36
N PRO A 108 0.96 -0.77 -17.80
CA PRO A 108 1.74 -0.58 -19.02
C PRO A 108 3.15 -1.14 -18.79
N ASN A 109 3.44 -2.25 -19.47
CA ASN A 109 4.44 -3.27 -19.15
C ASN A 109 5.94 -2.86 -19.17
N LYS A 110 6.26 -1.57 -19.11
CA LYS A 110 7.63 -1.06 -19.07
C LYS A 110 7.64 0.28 -18.35
N LEU A 111 8.13 0.32 -17.10
CA LEU A 111 8.94 1.39 -16.50
C LEU A 111 9.07 1.12 -14.99
N SER A 112 10.28 1.27 -14.45
CA SER A 112 10.72 0.81 -13.13
C SER A 112 10.35 1.71 -11.95
N HIS A 113 9.45 2.67 -12.14
CA HIS A 113 8.90 3.53 -11.07
C HIS A 113 7.57 4.12 -11.58
N TYR A 114 6.47 3.83 -10.88
CA TYR A 114 5.18 4.47 -11.13
C TYR A 114 4.90 5.49 -10.02
N SER A 115 4.73 6.76 -10.39
CA SER A 115 3.88 7.67 -9.64
C SER A 115 2.55 7.75 -10.39
N MET A 116 1.58 6.92 -10.00
CA MET A 116 0.20 7.04 -10.49
C MET A 116 -0.60 7.79 -9.43
N GLU A 117 -1.34 8.83 -9.84
CA GLU A 117 -2.40 9.39 -9.01
C GLU A 117 -3.57 8.40 -9.00
N LEU A 118 -3.50 7.42 -8.11
CA LEU A 118 -4.61 6.53 -7.85
C LEU A 118 -5.61 7.26 -6.95
N ILE A 119 -6.75 7.66 -7.49
CA ILE A 119 -7.83 8.18 -6.65
C ILE A 119 -8.53 6.97 -6.03
N VAL A 120 -8.03 6.52 -4.87
CA VAL A 120 -8.69 5.48 -4.09
C VAL A 120 -9.98 6.05 -3.49
N ARG A 121 -11.10 5.43 -3.84
CA ARG A 121 -12.32 5.50 -3.04
C ARG A 121 -12.41 4.24 -2.21
N LEU A 122 -12.50 4.42 -0.89
CA LEU A 122 -12.74 3.34 0.07
C LEU A 122 -14.26 3.18 0.20
N SER A 123 -14.75 1.95 0.00
CA SER A 123 -16.17 1.56 0.03
C SER A 123 -16.77 1.71 1.43
#